data_AF-A0A2N2JG17-F1
#
_entry.id   AF-A0A2N2JG17-F1
#
_cell.length_a   1.000
_cell.length_b   1.000
_cell.length_c   1.000
_cell.angle_alpha   90.00
_cell.angle_beta   90.00
_cell.angle_gamma   90.00
#
_symmetry.space_group_name_H-M   'P 1'
#
loop_
_entity.id
_entity.type
_entity.pdbx_description
1 polymer ?
#
loop_
_entity_poly.entity_id
_entity_poly.type
_entity_poly.pdbx_seq_one_letter_code
_entity_poly.pdbx_strand_id
1 'polypeptide(L)'
;MQDARTDRFEAALARWVAALNSFGEAAAVDAAIAPEMAIDRYGFFNNHGRLVERIVGRRDVGRWLALTPREVLFDLPAPIEVVDTPQGPMGEADFRVQAPDLTNIGRWEFRLAEDGRLAWLAHHPGEIDDPVAENLPAGEERWGNAGCAVGHGHGHGHDHDHDHGHDHHHGRDDDR
;
A
#
# COMPACT_ATOMS: atom_id res chain seq x y z
N MET A 1 -2.92 -26.21 23.31
CA MET A 1 -2.31 -25.06 24.02
C MET A 1 -1.42 -24.38 23.02
N GLN A 2 -1.75 -23.15 22.66
CA GLN A 2 -0.92 -22.31 21.79
C GLN A 2 0.31 -21.89 22.60
N ASP A 3 1.49 -21.86 21.98
CA ASP A 3 2.73 -21.50 22.67
C ASP A 3 2.77 -19.98 22.91
N ALA A 4 3.20 -19.56 24.10
CA ALA A 4 3.30 -18.14 24.48
C ALA A 4 4.17 -17.33 23.50
N ARG A 5 5.10 -17.99 22.81
CA ARG A 5 5.86 -17.41 21.70
C ARG A 5 4.94 -17.03 20.53
N THR A 6 4.10 -17.94 20.05
CA THR A 6 3.16 -17.69 18.96
C THR A 6 2.18 -16.58 19.33
N ASP A 7 1.63 -16.60 20.55
CA ASP A 7 0.71 -15.55 21.03
C ASP A 7 1.33 -14.14 20.95
N ARG A 8 2.63 -14.02 21.26
CA ARG A 8 3.35 -12.76 21.17
C ARG A 8 3.45 -12.24 19.74
N PHE A 9 3.72 -13.12 18.78
CA PHE A 9 3.79 -12.77 17.36
C PHE A 9 2.40 -12.43 16.80
N GLU A 10 1.36 -13.18 17.19
CA GLU A 10 -0.03 -12.90 16.79
C GLU A 10 -0.49 -11.53 17.30
N ALA A 11 -0.18 -11.22 18.56
CA ALA A 11 -0.52 -9.92 19.13
C ALA A 11 0.20 -8.77 18.41
N ALA A 12 1.45 -8.96 17.98
CA ALA A 12 2.18 -7.96 17.20
C ALA A 12 1.55 -7.75 15.82
N LEU A 13 1.20 -8.84 15.14
CA LEU A 13 0.59 -8.76 13.82
C LEU A 13 -0.83 -8.18 13.87
N ALA A 14 -1.59 -8.48 14.92
CA ALA A 14 -2.91 -7.88 15.15
C ALA A 14 -2.82 -6.35 15.29
N ARG A 15 -1.81 -5.84 16.03
CA ARG A 15 -1.56 -4.38 16.12
C ARG A 15 -1.16 -3.79 14.76
N TRP A 16 -0.37 -4.52 13.99
CA TRP A 16 0.03 -4.09 12.64
C TRP A 16 -1.15 -3.98 11.67
N VAL A 17 -2.04 -4.98 11.64
CA VAL A 17 -3.27 -4.95 10.84
C VAL A 17 -4.18 -3.81 11.29
N ALA A 18 -4.32 -3.58 12.59
CA ALA A 18 -5.05 -2.43 13.11
C ALA A 18 -4.43 -1.09 12.65
N ALA A 19 -3.11 -0.97 12.62
CA ALA A 19 -2.41 0.22 12.13
C ALA A 19 -2.63 0.44 10.62
N LEU A 20 -2.57 -0.62 9.80
CA LEU A 20 -2.89 -0.55 8.36
C LEU A 20 -4.32 -0.02 8.14
N ASN A 21 -5.28 -0.59 8.85
CA ASN A 21 -6.70 -0.22 8.75
C ASN A 21 -7.04 1.11 9.46
N SER A 22 -6.06 1.76 10.11
CA SER A 22 -6.20 3.11 10.67
C SER A 22 -5.81 4.22 9.69
N PHE A 23 -5.23 3.86 8.54
CA PHE A 23 -4.78 4.80 7.50
C PHE A 23 -3.74 5.80 8.01
N GLY A 24 -2.75 5.32 8.77
CA GLY A 24 -1.62 6.11 9.26
C GLY A 24 -1.91 6.94 10.51
N GLU A 25 -2.95 6.60 11.28
CA GLU A 25 -3.24 7.24 12.56
C GLU A 25 -2.08 7.02 13.54
N ALA A 26 -1.50 8.11 14.04
CA ALA A 26 -0.19 8.07 14.70
C ALA A 26 -0.18 7.15 15.94
N ALA A 27 -1.26 7.11 16.71
CA ALA A 27 -1.36 6.26 17.89
C ALA A 27 -1.36 4.76 17.52
N ALA A 28 -2.08 4.38 16.48
CA ALA A 28 -2.10 3.02 15.98
C ALA A 28 -0.73 2.59 15.43
N VAL A 29 -0.07 3.46 14.66
CA VAL A 29 1.30 3.22 14.16
C VAL A 29 2.28 3.01 15.33
N ASP A 30 2.25 3.91 16.33
CA ASP A 30 3.14 3.87 17.49
C ASP A 30 3.00 2.60 18.34
N ALA A 31 1.78 2.07 18.42
CA ALA A 31 1.47 0.84 19.12
C ALA A 31 1.96 -0.41 18.36
N ALA A 32 1.98 -0.36 17.02
CA ALA A 32 2.35 -1.50 16.18
C ALA A 32 3.87 -1.67 16.02
N ILE A 33 4.62 -0.57 15.87
CA ILE A 33 6.01 -0.62 15.41
C ILE A 33 7.03 -0.02 16.39
N ALA A 34 8.23 -0.58 16.39
CA ALA A 34 9.39 -0.02 17.07
C ALA A 34 9.83 1.30 16.40
N PRO A 35 10.49 2.22 17.11
CA PRO A 35 10.91 3.52 16.55
C PRO A 35 11.76 3.39 15.27
N GLU A 36 12.68 2.43 15.24
CA GLU A 36 13.62 2.15 14.15
C GLU A 36 13.12 1.05 13.19
N MET A 37 11.81 0.81 13.15
CA MET A 37 11.20 -0.19 12.27
C MET A 37 11.65 -0.01 10.82
N ALA A 38 11.94 -1.12 10.14
CA ALA A 38 12.19 -1.13 8.70
C ALA A 38 11.20 -2.04 7.96
N ILE A 39 10.71 -1.57 6.83
CA ILE A 39 9.89 -2.34 5.89
C ILE A 39 10.69 -2.53 4.61
N ASP A 40 10.89 -3.79 4.21
CA ASP A 40 11.43 -4.18 2.92
C ASP A 40 10.29 -4.54 1.99
N ARG A 41 10.05 -3.74 0.96
CA ARG A 41 8.96 -3.93 0.01
C ARG A 41 9.48 -4.64 -1.23
N TYR A 42 8.87 -5.77 -1.55
CA TYR A 42 9.16 -6.52 -2.76
C TYR A 42 8.16 -6.16 -3.87
N GLY A 43 8.63 -6.20 -5.12
CA GLY A 43 7.82 -5.87 -6.28
C GLY A 43 6.95 -7.02 -6.76
N PHE A 44 6.19 -6.76 -7.82
CA PHE A 44 5.36 -7.74 -8.52
C PHE A 44 5.95 -8.02 -9.93
N PHE A 45 5.42 -9.01 -10.65
CA PHE A 45 5.79 -9.33 -12.05
C PHE A 45 7.30 -9.43 -12.29
N ASN A 46 7.85 -8.55 -13.14
CA ASN A 46 9.27 -8.47 -13.47
C ASN A 46 10.15 -8.14 -12.25
N ASN A 47 9.56 -7.60 -11.19
CA ASN A 47 10.18 -7.32 -9.91
C ASN A 47 9.77 -8.31 -8.81
N HIS A 48 9.03 -9.39 -9.15
CA HIS A 48 8.64 -10.39 -8.16
C HIS A 48 9.88 -10.98 -7.47
N GLY A 49 9.82 -11.06 -6.14
CA GLY A 49 10.95 -11.49 -5.32
C GLY A 49 12.14 -10.52 -5.28
N ARG A 50 12.06 -9.35 -5.91
CA ARG A 50 13.10 -8.31 -5.87
C ARG A 50 12.71 -7.19 -4.90
N LEU A 51 13.65 -6.80 -4.05
CA LEU A 51 13.50 -5.63 -3.19
C LEU A 51 13.41 -4.37 -4.06
N VAL A 52 12.28 -3.67 -3.99
CA VAL A 52 12.03 -2.44 -4.77
C VAL A 52 12.13 -1.17 -3.93
N GLU A 53 11.88 -1.28 -2.62
CA GLU A 53 11.92 -0.15 -1.71
C GLU A 53 12.23 -0.60 -0.29
N ARG A 54 12.96 0.23 0.46
CA ARG A 54 13.15 0.08 1.89
C ARG A 54 12.67 1.35 2.60
N ILE A 55 11.74 1.20 3.53
CA ILE A 55 11.15 2.28 4.32
C ILE A 55 11.68 2.14 5.75
N VAL A 56 12.25 3.21 6.32
CA VAL A 56 12.92 3.14 7.62
C VAL A 56 12.38 4.23 8.54
N GLY A 57 12.08 3.82 9.77
CA GLY A 57 11.65 4.70 10.83
C GLY A 57 10.15 4.95 10.83
N ARG A 58 9.63 5.11 12.03
CA ARG A 58 8.20 5.28 12.31
C ARG A 58 7.49 6.34 11.46
N ARG A 59 8.14 7.50 11.24
CA ARG A 59 7.56 8.60 10.47
C ARG A 59 7.26 8.19 9.02
N ASP A 60 8.21 7.53 8.37
CA ASP A 60 8.06 7.17 6.96
C ASP A 60 7.16 5.93 6.81
N VAL A 61 7.16 5.02 7.79
CA VAL A 61 6.14 3.96 7.86
C VAL A 61 4.73 4.54 7.99
N GLY A 62 4.52 5.50 8.90
CA GLY A 62 3.20 6.13 9.07
C GLY A 62 2.73 6.87 7.82
N ARG A 63 3.66 7.55 7.13
CA ARG A 63 3.38 8.18 5.83
C ARG A 63 2.99 7.15 4.77
N TRP A 64 3.70 6.03 4.71
CA TRP A 64 3.38 4.95 3.78
C TRP A 64 1.99 4.36 4.06
N LEU A 65 1.63 4.12 5.32
CA LEU A 65 0.29 3.67 5.73
C LEU A 65 -0.82 4.66 5.36
N ALA A 66 -0.53 5.97 5.43
CA ALA A 66 -1.49 7.02 5.07
C ALA A 66 -1.77 7.12 3.55
N LEU A 67 -0.96 6.47 2.71
CA LEU A 67 -1.20 6.40 1.26
C LEU A 67 -2.26 5.37 0.86
N THR A 68 -2.61 4.46 1.77
CA THR A 68 -3.62 3.42 1.54
C THR A 68 -5.02 4.06 1.43
N PRO A 69 -5.78 3.79 0.35
CA PRO A 69 -7.17 4.24 0.23
C PRO A 69 -8.06 3.68 1.36
N ARG A 70 -9.09 4.42 1.76
CA ARG A 70 -9.91 4.07 2.95
C ARG A 70 -10.82 2.86 2.75
N GLU A 71 -11.11 2.55 1.50
CA GLU A 71 -11.87 1.39 1.04
C GLU A 71 -11.03 0.10 1.01
N VAL A 72 -9.70 0.21 1.18
CA VAL A 72 -8.79 -0.95 1.24
C VAL A 72 -8.67 -1.43 2.68
N LEU A 73 -8.96 -2.71 2.89
CA LEU A 73 -8.89 -3.38 4.19
C LEU A 73 -7.90 -4.53 4.17
N PHE A 74 -7.25 -4.74 5.30
CA PHE A 74 -6.29 -5.82 5.52
C PHE A 74 -6.84 -6.83 6.55
N ASP A 75 -6.66 -8.12 6.27
CA ASP A 75 -6.95 -9.22 7.19
C ASP A 75 -5.83 -10.29 7.21
N LEU A 76 -5.91 -11.19 8.18
CA LEU A 76 -5.06 -12.38 8.29
C LEU A 76 -5.92 -13.63 8.03
N PRO A 77 -5.81 -14.25 6.84
CA PRO A 77 -6.66 -15.37 6.48
C PRO A 77 -6.27 -16.68 7.16
N ALA A 78 -5.06 -16.78 7.69
CA ALA A 78 -4.50 -17.97 8.28
C ALA A 78 -3.77 -17.64 9.60
N PRO A 79 -3.61 -18.63 10.51
CA PRO A 79 -2.73 -18.51 11.65
C PRO A 79 -1.29 -18.20 11.22
N ILE A 80 -0.53 -17.56 12.10
CA ILE A 80 0.87 -17.27 11.83
C ILE A 80 1.73 -18.53 12.01
N GLU A 81 2.85 -18.56 11.31
CA GLU A 81 3.93 -19.50 11.56
C GLU A 81 5.11 -18.78 12.22
N VAL A 82 5.80 -19.45 13.13
CA VAL A 82 6.98 -18.91 13.79
C VAL A 82 8.14 -19.85 13.58
N VAL A 83 9.16 -19.36 12.89
CA VAL A 83 10.35 -20.13 12.50
C VAL A 83 11.59 -19.63 13.24
N ASP A 84 12.53 -20.53 13.50
CA ASP A 84 13.84 -20.18 14.05
C ASP A 84 14.82 -19.90 12.91
N THR A 85 15.35 -18.68 12.87
CA THR A 85 16.38 -18.26 11.91
C THR A 85 17.71 -18.00 12.63
N PRO A 86 18.85 -17.95 11.92
CA PRO A 86 20.14 -17.58 12.53
C PRO A 86 20.15 -16.22 13.23
N GLN A 87 19.26 -15.31 12.85
CA GLN A 87 19.11 -13.98 13.43
C GLN A 87 18.03 -13.92 14.53
N GLY A 88 17.47 -15.08 14.89
CA GLY A 88 16.43 -15.23 15.90
C GLY A 88 15.05 -15.60 15.33
N PRO A 89 14.03 -15.64 16.20
CA PRO A 89 12.65 -15.91 15.83
C PRO A 89 12.13 -14.98 14.73
N MET A 90 11.48 -15.54 13.72
CA MET A 90 10.80 -14.81 12.65
C MET A 90 9.35 -15.31 12.54
N GLY A 91 8.42 -14.38 12.39
CA GLY A 91 7.03 -14.68 12.10
C GLY A 91 6.82 -14.65 10.60
N GLU A 92 5.99 -15.55 10.12
CA GLU A 92 5.54 -15.63 8.73
C GLU A 92 4.01 -15.66 8.75
N ALA A 93 3.39 -14.84 7.91
CA ALA A 93 1.94 -14.77 7.85
C ALA A 93 1.49 -14.42 6.44
N ASP A 94 0.47 -15.11 5.97
CA ASP A 94 -0.27 -14.63 4.81
C ASP A 94 -1.12 -13.43 5.23
N PHE A 95 -1.23 -12.44 4.35
CA PHE A 95 -2.15 -11.33 4.49
C PHE A 95 -3.12 -11.31 3.32
N ARG A 96 -4.33 -10.84 3.56
CA ARG A 96 -5.28 -10.51 2.49
C ARG A 96 -5.48 -9.01 2.45
N VAL A 97 -5.56 -8.49 1.24
CA VAL A 97 -6.00 -7.13 0.94
C VAL A 97 -7.33 -7.22 0.22
N GLN A 98 -8.31 -6.44 0.68
CA GLN A 98 -9.65 -6.36 0.11
C GLN A 98 -9.95 -4.91 -0.27
N ALA A 99 -10.28 -4.69 -1.54
CA ALA A 99 -10.84 -3.46 -2.08
C ALA A 99 -12.13 -3.81 -2.84
N PRO A 100 -12.98 -2.84 -3.22
CA PRO A 100 -14.28 -3.11 -3.86
C PRO A 100 -14.23 -4.11 -5.03
N ASP A 101 -13.20 -4.01 -5.87
CA ASP A 101 -13.08 -4.82 -7.10
C ASP A 101 -11.83 -5.71 -7.11
N LEU A 102 -11.11 -5.81 -5.98
CA LEU A 102 -9.84 -6.52 -5.90
C LEU A 102 -9.71 -7.27 -4.58
N THR A 103 -9.32 -8.53 -4.66
CA THR A 103 -8.77 -9.28 -3.52
C THR A 103 -7.40 -9.77 -3.91
N ASN A 104 -6.39 -9.45 -3.09
CA ASN A 104 -5.04 -9.97 -3.26
C ASN A 104 -4.59 -10.66 -1.97
N ILE A 105 -3.74 -11.67 -2.11
CA ILE A 105 -3.08 -12.35 -1.00
C ILE A 105 -1.59 -12.16 -1.16
N GLY A 106 -0.88 -11.89 -0.09
CA GLY A 106 0.57 -11.91 -0.07
C GLY A 106 1.08 -12.50 1.23
N ARG A 107 2.39 -12.38 1.44
CA ARG A 107 3.09 -12.90 2.61
C ARG A 107 3.88 -11.79 3.29
N TRP A 108 3.85 -11.80 4.62
CA TRP A 108 4.73 -11.02 5.47
C TRP A 108 5.71 -11.95 6.18
N GLU A 109 6.96 -11.53 6.19
CA GLU A 109 7.98 -12.05 7.11
C GLU A 109 8.32 -10.93 8.07
N PHE A 110 8.42 -11.22 9.38
CA PHE A 110 8.60 -10.14 10.35
C PHE A 110 9.35 -10.57 11.60
N ARG A 111 9.98 -9.61 12.25
CA ARG A 111 10.70 -9.78 13.51
C ARG A 111 10.22 -8.77 14.53
N LEU A 112 10.27 -9.18 15.79
CA LEU A 112 9.85 -8.35 16.92
C LEU A 112 11.05 -7.72 17.60
N ALA A 113 10.87 -6.50 18.09
CA ALA A 113 11.72 -5.92 19.12
C ALA A 113 11.46 -6.59 20.48
N GLU A 114 12.32 -6.32 21.45
CA GLU A 114 12.21 -6.84 22.82
C GLU A 114 10.87 -6.51 23.49
N ASP A 115 10.28 -5.35 23.17
CA ASP A 115 8.98 -4.89 23.66
C ASP A 115 7.76 -5.54 22.96
N GLY A 116 8.01 -6.41 21.96
CA GLY A 116 6.97 -7.11 21.22
C GLY A 116 6.34 -6.31 20.08
N ARG A 117 6.84 -5.12 19.74
CA ARG A 117 6.45 -4.39 18.52
C ARG A 117 7.25 -4.88 17.31
N LEU A 118 6.76 -4.61 16.11
CA LEU A 118 7.49 -4.94 14.89
C LEU A 118 8.79 -4.12 14.80
N ALA A 119 9.91 -4.79 14.57
CA ALA A 119 11.22 -4.17 14.33
C ALA A 119 11.64 -4.25 12.86
N TRP A 120 11.17 -5.27 12.15
CA TRP A 120 11.38 -5.44 10.72
C TRP A 120 10.21 -6.21 10.09
N LEU A 121 9.87 -5.87 8.85
CA LEU A 121 8.87 -6.57 8.04
C LEU A 121 9.30 -6.61 6.58
N ALA A 122 9.32 -7.78 5.96
CA ALA A 122 9.33 -7.92 4.52
C ALA A 122 7.89 -8.07 3.99
N HIS A 123 7.54 -7.22 3.03
CA HIS A 123 6.26 -7.22 2.36
C HIS A 123 6.40 -7.88 0.99
N HIS A 124 5.96 -9.14 0.88
CA HIS A 124 5.95 -9.92 -0.35
C HIS A 124 4.52 -9.99 -0.88
N PRO A 125 4.13 -9.13 -1.81
CA PRO A 125 2.79 -9.23 -2.33
C PRO A 125 2.67 -10.40 -3.30
N GLY A 126 1.51 -11.06 -3.34
CA GLY A 126 1.26 -12.13 -4.31
C GLY A 126 1.09 -11.60 -5.72
N GLU A 127 1.15 -12.51 -6.69
CA GLU A 127 0.92 -12.19 -8.10
C GLU A 127 -0.54 -11.77 -8.32
N ILE A 128 -0.74 -10.80 -9.21
CA ILE A 128 -2.06 -10.33 -9.66
C ILE A 128 -2.10 -10.60 -11.17
N ASP A 129 -3.23 -11.04 -11.73
CA ASP A 129 -3.27 -11.37 -13.17
C ASP A 129 -3.26 -10.13 -14.09
N ASP A 130 -3.60 -8.93 -13.59
CA ASP A 130 -3.63 -7.67 -14.36
C ASP A 130 -3.19 -6.44 -13.52
N PRO A 131 -1.88 -6.09 -13.54
CA PRO A 131 -1.36 -4.93 -12.81
C PRO A 131 -1.29 -3.67 -13.66
N VAL A 132 -2.20 -2.74 -13.45
CA VAL A 132 -1.98 -1.39 -13.97
C VAL A 132 -0.86 -0.73 -13.15
N ALA A 133 0.36 -0.66 -13.71
CA ALA A 133 1.42 0.35 -13.45
C ALA A 133 2.63 0.07 -12.51
N GLU A 134 3.40 -1.02 -12.64
CA GLU A 134 4.77 -1.06 -12.04
C GLU A 134 5.90 -0.58 -12.98
N ASN A 135 5.60 -0.17 -14.22
CA ASN A 135 6.59 0.15 -15.26
C ASN A 135 6.74 1.66 -15.61
N LEU A 136 6.26 2.60 -14.79
CA LEU A 136 6.43 4.03 -15.11
C LEU A 136 7.86 4.52 -14.76
N PRO A 137 8.53 5.28 -15.65
CA PRO A 137 9.86 5.81 -15.41
C PRO A 137 9.88 6.77 -14.22
N ALA A 138 10.99 6.76 -13.46
CA ALA A 138 11.19 7.59 -12.29
C ALA A 138 11.18 9.09 -12.65
N GLY A 139 10.03 9.77 -12.53
CA GLY A 139 9.96 11.21 -12.78
C GLY A 139 8.57 11.81 -12.95
N GLU A 140 7.56 11.02 -13.31
CA GLU A 140 6.16 11.47 -13.38
C GLU A 140 5.39 10.92 -12.17
N GLU A 141 4.52 11.76 -11.59
CA GLU A 141 3.64 11.53 -10.45
C GLU A 141 3.63 10.09 -9.88
N ARG A 142 4.49 9.87 -8.88
CA ARG A 142 4.67 8.60 -8.16
C ARG A 142 3.48 8.21 -7.26
N TRP A 143 2.27 8.65 -7.60
CA TRP A 143 1.07 8.52 -6.78
C TRP A 143 0.38 7.16 -7.05
N GLY A 144 0.01 6.45 -5.98
CA GLY A 144 -1.16 5.56 -6.02
C GLY A 144 -0.97 4.04 -5.91
N ASN A 145 0.25 3.49 -6.02
CA ASN A 145 0.42 2.02 -6.02
C ASN A 145 0.66 1.40 -4.64
N ALA A 146 -0.26 1.67 -3.71
CA ALA A 146 -0.48 0.79 -2.57
C ALA A 146 -1.23 -0.47 -3.03
N GLY A 147 -0.61 -1.31 -3.87
CA GLY A 147 -1.10 -2.68 -4.19
C GLY A 147 -2.57 -2.85 -4.62
N CYS A 148 -3.27 -1.77 -4.99
CA CYS A 148 -4.70 -1.72 -5.22
C CYS A 148 -5.00 -0.67 -6.30
N ALA A 149 -4.59 -0.94 -7.54
CA ALA A 149 -5.05 -0.15 -8.67
C ALA A 149 -6.44 -0.67 -9.08
N VAL A 150 -7.48 -0.04 -8.53
CA VAL A 150 -8.81 -0.07 -9.11
C VAL A 150 -8.75 0.79 -10.38
N GLY A 151 -8.83 0.15 -11.54
CA GLY A 151 -8.83 0.84 -12.83
C GLY A 151 -9.98 1.85 -12.90
N HIS A 152 -9.65 3.14 -12.84
CA HIS A 152 -10.56 4.17 -13.31
C HIS A 152 -10.50 4.15 -14.83
N GLY A 153 -11.51 3.50 -15.43
CA GLY A 153 -11.77 3.59 -16.86
C GLY A 153 -11.77 5.05 -17.29
N HIS A 154 -10.77 5.41 -18.11
CA HIS A 154 -10.80 6.61 -18.92
C HIS A 154 -11.90 6.44 -19.96
N GLY A 155 -13.12 6.77 -19.57
CA GLY A 155 -14.18 7.13 -20.50
C GLY A 155 -13.80 8.47 -21.13
N HIS A 156 -13.16 8.37 -22.30
CA HIS A 156 -12.94 9.47 -23.22
C HIS A 156 -14.23 10.28 -23.40
N GLY A 157 -14.04 11.60 -23.41
CA GLY A 157 -15.11 12.58 -23.41
C GLY A 157 -16.02 12.50 -24.61
N HIS A 158 -17.14 13.21 -24.48
CA HIS A 158 -17.92 13.79 -25.56
C HIS A 158 -18.81 14.86 -24.93
N ASP A 159 -18.18 15.92 -24.40
CA ASP A 159 -18.87 17.18 -24.17
C ASP A 159 -19.00 17.87 -25.53
N HIS A 160 -20.07 17.50 -26.24
CA HIS A 160 -20.58 18.27 -27.36
C HIS A 160 -21.23 19.54 -26.80
N ASP A 161 -20.41 20.55 -26.49
CA ASP A 161 -20.91 21.91 -26.38
C ASP A 161 -21.28 22.40 -27.78
N HIS A 162 -22.58 22.28 -28.05
CA HIS A 162 -23.28 22.99 -29.09
C HIS A 162 -23.32 24.48 -28.75
N ASP A 163 -23.13 25.26 -29.81
CA ASP A 163 -23.63 26.62 -30.00
C ASP A 163 -22.87 27.75 -29.28
N HIS A 164 -22.27 28.65 -30.06
CA HIS A 164 -22.81 30.01 -30.19
C HIS A 164 -22.19 30.72 -31.40
N GLY A 165 -23.07 31.37 -32.16
CA GLY A 165 -22.86 31.88 -33.50
C GLY A 165 -21.79 32.96 -33.63
N HIS A 166 -21.08 32.89 -34.75
CA HIS A 166 -20.38 34.02 -35.34
C HIS A 166 -21.19 34.53 -36.52
N ASP A 167 -22.07 35.50 -36.26
CA ASP A 167 -22.61 36.34 -37.32
C ASP A 167 -21.60 37.44 -37.67
N HIS A 168 -21.29 37.49 -38.95
CA HIS A 168 -20.51 38.52 -39.60
C HIS A 168 -21.36 39.79 -39.75
N HIS A 169 -20.82 40.95 -39.37
CA HIS A 169 -21.20 42.17 -40.09
C HIS A 169 -20.03 43.13 -40.27
N HIS A 170 -19.76 43.43 -41.54
CA HIS A 170 -18.88 44.46 -42.04
C HIS A 170 -19.44 45.86 -41.74
N GLY A 171 -18.56 46.82 -41.50
CA GLY A 171 -18.90 48.24 -41.50
C GLY A 171 -17.67 49.11 -41.28
N ARG A 172 -17.08 49.56 -42.38
CA ARG A 172 -16.09 50.64 -42.42
C ARG A 172 -16.77 51.99 -42.14
N ASP A 173 -15.92 52.98 -41.87
CA ASP A 173 -15.96 54.40 -42.30
C ASP A 173 -15.61 55.28 -41.08
N ASP A 174 -14.38 55.79 -41.02
CA ASP A 174 -13.95 57.11 -41.55
C ASP A 174 -14.74 58.27 -40.91
N ASP A 175 -14.09 59.02 -40.01
CA ASP A 175 -13.63 60.40 -40.27
C ASP A 175 -13.25 61.15 -38.99
N ARG A 176 -12.06 61.79 -39.07
CA ARG A 176 -11.59 63.06 -38.48
C ARG A 176 -11.82 63.41 -37.01
#